data_AF-X0U0F9-F1
#
_entry.id   AF-X0U0F9-F1
#
_cell.length_a   1.000
_cell.length_b   1.000
_cell.length_c   1.000
_cell.angle_alpha   90.00
_cell.angle_beta   90.00
_cell.angle_gamma   90.00
#
_symmetry.space_group_name_H-M   'P 1'
#
loop_
_entity.id
_entity.type
_entity.pdbx_description
1 polymer ?
#
loop_
_entity_poly.entity_id
_entity_poly.type
_entity_poly.pdbx_seq_one_letter_code
_entity_poly.pdbx_strand_id
1 'polypeptide(L)'
;MVKNYIGFMKKHLGYTDEEMKVWLDNPRNPEGVAKMPALLQKTIVIRVVESHGCNSLHKKGQEFYFDGPGNLLSKISPKRICIYALSQMERLIFAAQELFYA
;
A
#
# COMPACT_ATOMS: atom_id res chain seq x y z
N MET A 1 21.90 3.46 -8.83
CA MET A 1 20.71 3.60 -7.96
C MET A 1 20.31 2.29 -7.26
N VAL A 2 20.27 1.14 -7.94
CA VAL A 2 19.81 -0.15 -7.35
C VAL A 2 20.64 -0.66 -6.16
N LYS A 3 21.98 -0.53 -6.19
CA LYS A 3 22.86 -1.00 -5.07
C LYS A 3 22.58 -0.31 -3.72
N ASN A 4 22.15 0.96 -3.71
CA ASN A 4 21.79 1.65 -2.47
C ASN A 4 20.46 1.17 -1.88
N TYR A 5 19.59 0.59 -2.71
CA TYR A 5 18.26 0.17 -2.31
C TYR A 5 18.26 -1.19 -1.58
N ILE A 6 19.14 -2.12 -1.95
CA ILE A 6 19.29 -3.42 -1.26
C ILE A 6 19.72 -3.19 0.20
N GLY A 7 20.72 -2.34 0.41
CA GLY A 7 21.17 -1.97 1.77
C GLY A 7 20.11 -1.22 2.56
N PHE A 8 19.33 -0.35 1.90
CA PHE A 8 18.17 0.29 2.51
C PHE A 8 17.12 -0.76 2.93
N MET A 9 16.75 -1.70 2.06
CA MET A 9 15.74 -2.72 2.34
C MET A 9 16.16 -3.63 3.50
N LYS A 10 17.42 -4.11 3.50
CA LYS A 10 17.96 -4.90 4.62
C LYS A 10 17.81 -4.17 5.95
N LYS A 11 18.20 -2.88 6.01
CA LYS A 11 18.08 -2.05 7.22
C LYS A 11 16.62 -1.77 7.58
N HIS A 12 15.79 -1.44 6.60
CA HIS A 12 14.39 -1.04 6.80
C HIS A 12 13.53 -2.20 7.28
N LEU A 13 13.75 -3.40 6.73
CA LEU A 13 13.04 -4.63 7.11
C LEU A 13 13.69 -5.36 8.29
N GLY A 14 14.90 -4.96 8.69
CA GLY A 14 15.62 -5.59 9.81
C GLY A 14 16.19 -6.97 9.50
N TYR A 15 16.44 -7.28 8.21
CA TYR A 15 16.90 -8.59 7.78
C TYR A 15 18.36 -8.86 8.13
N THR A 16 18.66 -10.12 8.46
CA THR A 16 20.04 -10.63 8.50
C THR A 16 20.62 -10.77 7.08
N ASP A 17 21.91 -11.09 6.97
CA ASP A 17 22.52 -11.37 5.66
C ASP A 17 21.92 -12.62 4.99
N GLU A 18 21.60 -13.63 5.79
CA GLU A 18 20.99 -14.88 5.34
C GLU A 18 19.56 -14.66 4.83
N GLU A 19 18.74 -13.91 5.59
CA GLU A 19 17.39 -13.53 5.16
C GLU A 19 17.43 -12.67 3.89
N MET A 20 18.38 -11.73 3.80
CA MET A 20 18.54 -10.91 2.62
C MET A 20 18.95 -11.73 1.39
N LYS A 21 19.76 -12.78 1.57
CA LYS A 21 20.09 -13.71 0.48
C LYS A 21 18.85 -14.44 -0.03
N VAL A 22 18.05 -15.04 0.86
CA VAL A 22 16.79 -15.71 0.48
C VAL A 22 15.85 -14.74 -0.23
N TRP A 23 15.78 -13.50 0.24
CA TRP A 23 14.95 -12.48 -0.38
C TRP A 23 15.45 -12.08 -1.79
N LEU A 24 16.77 -11.98 -2.00
CA LEU A 24 17.36 -11.67 -3.30
C LEU A 24 17.27 -12.82 -4.31
N ASP A 25 17.21 -14.07 -3.83
CA ASP A 25 17.06 -15.26 -4.67
C ASP A 25 15.68 -15.31 -5.36
N ASN A 26 14.69 -14.55 -4.89
CA ASN A 26 13.42 -14.37 -5.59
C ASN A 26 13.51 -13.21 -6.59
N PRO A 27 13.45 -13.47 -7.91
CA PRO A 27 13.62 -12.43 -8.94
C PRO A 27 12.55 -11.33 -8.89
N ARG A 28 11.35 -11.62 -8.35
CA ARG A 28 10.27 -10.62 -8.20
C ARG A 28 10.64 -9.49 -7.25
N ASN A 29 11.52 -9.76 -6.28
CA ASN A 29 11.88 -8.79 -5.25
C ASN A 29 12.73 -7.64 -5.82
N PRO A 30 13.87 -7.88 -6.50
CA PRO A 30 14.62 -6.84 -7.20
C PRO A 30 13.79 -6.08 -8.24
N GLU A 31 12.92 -6.77 -8.98
CA GLU A 31 12.03 -6.14 -9.98
C GLU A 31 11.02 -5.19 -9.32
N GLY A 32 10.36 -5.63 -8.24
CA GLY A 32 9.44 -4.79 -7.48
C GLY A 32 10.13 -3.55 -6.89
N VAL A 33 11.34 -3.73 -6.35
CA VAL A 33 12.16 -2.63 -5.79
C VAL A 33 12.47 -1.57 -6.83
N ALA A 34 12.74 -1.96 -8.08
CA ALA A 34 13.00 -1.01 -9.15
C ALA A 34 11.78 -0.11 -9.42
N LYS A 35 10.56 -0.59 -9.16
CA LYS A 35 9.29 0.13 -9.35
C LYS A 35 8.85 0.92 -8.11
N MET A 36 9.35 0.57 -6.91
CA MET A 36 8.98 1.21 -5.65
C MET A 36 9.11 2.74 -5.61
N PRO A 37 10.20 3.38 -6.11
CA PRO A 37 10.32 4.84 -6.05
C PRO A 37 9.17 5.59 -6.72
N ALA A 38 8.60 5.01 -7.78
CA ALA A 38 7.49 5.61 -8.51
C ALA A 38 6.15 5.31 -7.81
N LEU A 39 6.00 4.12 -7.19
CA LEU A 39 4.83 3.79 -6.38
C LEU A 39 4.73 4.68 -5.12
N LEU A 40 5.86 4.94 -4.46
CA LEU A 40 5.91 5.79 -3.25
C LEU A 40 5.46 7.24 -3.49
N GLN A 41 5.40 7.68 -4.75
CA GLN A 41 4.89 8.99 -5.14
C GLN A 41 3.39 8.98 -5.47
N LYS A 42 2.71 7.85 -5.29
CA LYS A 42 1.28 7.70 -5.55
C LYS A 42 0.49 7.76 -4.25
N THR A 43 -0.73 8.26 -4.37
CA THR A 43 -1.76 8.19 -3.36
C THR A 43 -2.95 7.44 -3.96
N ILE A 44 -3.38 6.39 -3.28
CA ILE A 44 -4.59 5.65 -3.65
C ILE A 44 -5.77 6.34 -2.97
N VAL A 45 -6.79 6.71 -3.75
CA VAL A 45 -8.00 7.37 -3.26
C VAL A 45 -9.19 6.47 -3.52
N ILE A 46 -9.85 6.03 -2.46
CA ILE A 46 -11.08 5.23 -2.55
C ILE A 46 -12.24 6.12 -2.13
N ARG A 47 -13.20 6.34 -3.04
CA ARG A 47 -14.38 7.19 -2.80
C ARG A 47 -15.63 6.35 -2.59
N VAL A 48 -16.40 6.67 -1.55
CA VAL A 48 -17.74 6.11 -1.32
C VAL A 48 -18.69 6.64 -2.40
N VAL A 49 -19.09 5.78 -3.34
CA VAL A 49 -20.02 6.16 -4.41
C VAL A 49 -21.50 6.11 -3.96
N GLU A 50 -21.79 5.29 -2.96
CA GLU A 50 -23.12 5.10 -2.38
C GLU A 50 -23.00 4.63 -0.91
N SER A 51 -23.95 5.03 -0.07
CA SER A 51 -24.03 4.57 1.32
C SER A 51 -25.45 4.73 1.85
N HIS A 52 -25.98 3.67 2.45
CA HIS A 52 -27.27 3.65 3.14
C HIS A 52 -27.15 2.84 4.43
N GLY A 53 -27.66 3.35 5.56
CA GLY A 53 -27.65 2.63 6.84
C GLY A 53 -26.26 2.32 7.43
N CYS A 54 -25.20 3.03 7.05
CA CYS A 54 -23.85 2.73 7.55
C CYS A 54 -23.69 3.09 9.04
N ASN A 55 -23.46 2.09 9.90
CA ASN A 55 -23.23 2.28 11.34
C ASN A 55 -21.97 3.11 11.66
N SER A 56 -20.97 3.09 10.77
CA SER A 56 -19.77 3.95 10.90
C SER A 56 -19.93 5.34 10.30
N LEU A 57 -21.15 5.66 9.84
CA LEU A 57 -21.54 6.96 9.31
C LEU A 57 -20.75 7.40 8.07
N HIS A 58 -20.27 6.43 7.29
CA HIS A 58 -19.67 6.71 5.98
C HIS A 58 -20.74 7.25 5.03
N LYS A 59 -20.42 8.31 4.28
CA LYS A 59 -21.35 9.01 3.40
C LYS A 59 -20.87 9.00 1.95
N LYS A 60 -21.81 9.05 1.00
CA LYS A 60 -21.49 9.27 -0.42
C LYS A 60 -20.59 10.49 -0.58
N GLY A 61 -19.55 10.36 -1.40
CA GLY A 61 -18.54 11.38 -1.65
C GLY A 61 -17.37 11.38 -0.66
N GLN A 62 -17.44 10.63 0.44
CA GLN A 62 -16.31 10.52 1.38
C GLN A 62 -15.14 9.76 0.73
N GLU A 63 -13.93 10.21 1.01
CA GLU A 63 -12.69 9.63 0.47
C GLU A 63 -11.84 9.01 1.59
N PHE A 64 -11.20 7.90 1.27
CA PHE A 64 -10.18 7.23 2.06
C PHE A 64 -8.87 7.32 1.29
N TYR A 65 -7.80 7.71 1.99
CA TYR A 65 -6.50 7.94 1.38
C TYR A 65 -5.49 6.93 1.89
N PHE A 66 -4.78 6.31 0.97
CA PHE A 66 -3.69 5.38 1.25
C PHE A 66 -2.44 5.82 0.50
N ASP A 67 -1.26 5.56 1.06
CA ASP A 67 -0.01 5.72 0.29
C ASP A 67 0.13 4.59 -0.76
N GLY A 68 1.16 4.69 -1.60
CA GLY A 68 1.43 3.69 -2.64
C GLY A 68 1.48 2.24 -2.13
N PRO A 69 2.21 1.94 -1.03
CA PRO A 69 2.19 0.63 -0.38
C PRO A 69 0.85 0.20 0.23
N GLY A 70 -0.12 1.11 0.38
CA GLY A 70 -1.46 0.79 0.90
C GLY A 70 -1.65 1.10 2.38
N ASN A 71 -0.78 1.88 3.00
CA ASN A 71 -0.96 2.32 4.39
C ASN A 71 -2.01 3.42 4.47
N LEU A 72 -2.91 3.31 5.45
CA LEU A 72 -3.94 4.32 5.68
C LEU A 72 -3.31 5.66 6.12
N LEU A 73 -3.58 6.73 5.37
CA LEU A 73 -3.20 8.09 5.71
C LEU A 73 -4.21 8.68 6.71
N SER A 74 -4.09 8.27 7.97
CA SER A 74 -5.05 8.55 9.05
C SER A 74 -5.29 10.04 9.34
N LYS A 75 -4.33 10.91 9.03
CA LYS A 75 -4.46 12.37 9.24
C LYS A 75 -5.44 13.03 8.26
N ILE A 76 -5.56 12.49 7.05
CA ILE A 76 -6.41 13.05 5.98
C ILE A 76 -7.61 12.15 5.65
N SER A 77 -7.61 10.91 6.13
CA SER A 77 -8.75 10.00 6.08
C SER A 77 -9.76 10.26 7.21
N PRO A 78 -10.99 9.72 7.11
CA PRO A 78 -11.98 9.83 8.18
C PRO A 78 -11.46 9.26 9.50
N LYS A 79 -11.77 9.95 10.62
CA LYS A 79 -11.34 9.54 11.97
C LYS A 79 -11.85 8.16 12.40
N ARG A 80 -12.97 7.71 11.83
CA ARG A 80 -13.58 6.41 12.11
C ARG A 80 -13.78 5.69 10.80
N ILE A 81 -13.21 4.49 10.70
CA ILE A 81 -13.42 3.56 9.59
C ILE A 81 -13.61 2.18 10.22
N CYS A 82 -14.67 1.46 9.85
CA CYS A 82 -14.85 0.11 10.36
C CYS A 82 -13.93 -0.87 9.64
N ILE A 83 -13.58 -1.96 10.34
CA ILE A 83 -12.78 -3.04 9.77
C ILE A 83 -13.43 -3.66 8.52
N TYR A 84 -14.77 -3.65 8.44
CA TYR A 84 -15.49 -4.16 7.27
C TYR A 84 -15.33 -3.27 6.03
N ALA A 85 -15.29 -1.94 6.20
CA ALA A 85 -14.98 -1.06 5.07
C ALA A 85 -13.52 -1.22 4.65
N LEU A 86 -12.59 -1.27 5.62
CA LEU A 86 -11.17 -1.47 5.35
C LEU A 86 -10.89 -2.82 4.65
N SER A 87 -11.55 -3.91 5.07
CA SER A 87 -11.33 -5.23 4.46
C SER A 87 -11.81 -5.32 3.03
N GLN A 88 -12.84 -4.56 2.64
CA GLN A 88 -13.28 -4.48 1.24
C GLN A 88 -12.33 -3.64 0.38
N MET A 89 -11.59 -2.70 0.99
CA MET A 89 -10.62 -1.85 0.28
C MET A 89 -9.32 -2.57 -0.03
N GLU A 90 -8.93 -3.56 0.78
CA GLU A 90 -7.65 -4.29 0.67
C GLU A 90 -7.42 -4.85 -0.75
N ARG A 91 -8.39 -5.57 -1.32
CA ARG A 91 -8.27 -6.13 -2.68
C ARG A 91 -8.22 -5.06 -3.77
N LEU A 92 -8.87 -3.90 -3.56
CA LEU A 92 -8.82 -2.79 -4.52
C LEU A 92 -7.45 -2.13 -4.52
N ILE A 93 -6.83 -1.98 -3.33
CA ILE A 93 -5.46 -1.49 -3.17
C ILE A 93 -4.49 -2.45 -3.86
N PHE A 94 -4.62 -3.76 -3.59
CA PHE A 94 -3.79 -4.77 -4.24
C PHE A 94 -3.91 -4.70 -5.77
N ALA A 95 -5.13 -4.63 -6.31
CA ALA A 95 -5.33 -4.51 -7.76
C ALA A 95 -4.69 -3.24 -8.35
N ALA A 96 -4.77 -2.10 -7.64
CA ALA A 96 -4.13 -0.87 -8.07
C ALA A 96 -2.59 -0.98 -8.08
N GLN A 97 -2.01 -1.70 -7.13
CA GLN A 97 -0.57 -1.97 -7.08
C GLN A 97 -0.13 -2.90 -8.21
N GLU A 98 -0.86 -3.99 -8.45
CA GLU A 98 -0.56 -4.92 -9.54
C GLU A 98 -0.63 -4.25 -10.91
N LEU A 99 -1.61 -3.36 -11.13
CA LEU A 99 -1.68 -2.54 -12.35
C LEU A 99 -0.48 -1.60 -12.51
N PHE A 100 0.08 -1.11 -11.40
CA PHE A 100 1.27 -0.29 -11.41
C PHE A 100 2.54 -1.11 -11.68
N TYR A 101 2.55 -2.37 -11.22
CA TYR A 101 3.64 -3.29 -11.44
C TYR A 101 3.60 -4.01 -12.81
N ALA A 102 2.46 -4.01 -13.50
CA ALA A 102 2.31 -4.63 -14.82
C ALA A 102 3.13 -3.95 -15.93
#